data_AF-F3GII5-F1
#
_entry.id   AF-F3GII5-F1
#
_cell.length_a   1.000
_cell.length_b   1.000
_cell.length_c   1.000
_cell.angle_alpha   90.00
_cell.angle_beta   90.00
_cell.angle_gamma   90.00
#
_symmetry.space_group_name_H-M   'P 1'
#
loop_
_entity.id
_entity.type
_entity.pdbx_description
1 polymer ?
#
loop_
_entity_poly.entity_id
_entity_poly.type
_entity_poly.pdbx_seq_one_letter_code
_entity_poly.pdbx_strand_id
1 'polypeptide(L)'
;TSESARWLADSENRSDLIGGAGAVSLDDKDRMLAGVLLDLSMTASLSSSLNVGQKVLSNIGRVTSLHKSRVEQAGFMVLKSPDIPSILVETGFISNANEANKLGSASHQQALARSITSGVKQFFQQNPPQGTYIAWLRDNGKLAQGPRNHVVRSGETLAMLAARYDMNIATLRSANNLKSDELKIGQDLRIPSSEVATQ
;
A
#
# COMPACT_ATOMS: atom_id res chain seq x y z
N THR A 1 -23.83 23.54 0.32
CA THR A 1 -23.14 23.53 1.64
C THR A 1 -21.86 24.32 1.48
N SER A 2 -21.63 25.30 2.36
CA SER A 2 -20.56 26.32 2.18
C SER A 2 -19.16 25.71 2.28
N GLU A 3 -18.25 26.09 1.36
CA GLU A 3 -16.80 25.80 1.39
C GLU A 3 -16.18 26.06 2.76
N SER A 4 -16.65 27.08 3.48
CA SER A 4 -16.17 27.43 4.83
C SER A 4 -16.52 26.37 5.89
N ALA A 5 -17.64 25.66 5.76
CA ALA A 5 -18.03 24.58 6.66
C ALA A 5 -17.21 23.30 6.41
N ARG A 6 -16.78 23.09 5.15
CA ARG A 6 -15.85 22.01 4.79
C ARG A 6 -14.45 22.31 5.31
N TRP A 7 -14.00 23.57 5.19
CA TRP A 7 -12.71 24.01 5.72
C TRP A 7 -12.65 23.93 7.25
N LEU A 8 -13.74 24.27 7.96
CA LEU A 8 -13.83 24.15 9.41
C LEU A 8 -13.85 22.69 9.88
N ALA A 9 -14.60 21.81 9.19
CA ALA A 9 -14.58 20.37 9.49
C ALA A 9 -13.20 19.74 9.22
N ASP A 10 -12.53 20.15 8.14
CA ASP A 10 -11.18 19.69 7.83
C ASP A 10 -10.13 20.28 8.79
N SER A 11 -10.32 21.50 9.32
CA SER A 11 -9.43 22.09 10.34
C SER A 11 -9.62 21.47 11.73
N GLU A 12 -10.85 21.13 12.12
CA GLU A 12 -11.15 20.43 13.37
C GLU A 12 -10.59 19.00 13.34
N ASN A 13 -10.77 18.27 12.21
CA ASN A 13 -10.13 16.97 11.99
C ASN A 13 -8.60 17.07 12.05
N ARG A 14 -8.01 18.14 11.51
CA ARG A 14 -6.56 18.39 11.53
C ARG A 14 -6.04 18.73 12.93
N SER A 15 -6.83 19.43 13.76
CA SER A 15 -6.41 19.82 15.10
C SER A 15 -6.36 18.63 16.07
N ASP A 16 -7.31 17.70 15.99
CA ASP A 16 -7.30 16.46 16.80
C ASP A 16 -6.18 15.49 16.37
N LEU A 17 -5.79 15.50 15.08
CA LEU A 17 -4.72 14.65 14.53
C LEU A 17 -3.30 15.15 14.82
N ILE A 18 -3.10 16.47 15.01
CA ILE A 18 -1.80 17.04 15.41
C ILE A 18 -1.48 16.76 16.89
N GLY A 19 -2.49 16.54 17.73
CA GLY A 19 -2.33 16.22 19.15
C GLY A 19 -2.00 14.75 19.47
N GLY A 20 -1.95 13.86 18.47
CA GLY A 20 -1.88 12.41 18.68
C GLY A 20 -0.67 11.73 18.01
N ALA A 21 0.44 11.64 18.74
CA ALA A 21 1.51 10.65 18.57
C ALA A 21 2.11 10.45 17.15
N GLY A 22 2.94 11.39 16.70
CA GLY A 22 3.79 11.23 15.52
C GLY A 22 4.96 12.21 15.53
N ALA A 23 6.17 11.76 15.21
CA ALA A 23 7.46 12.34 15.61
C ALA A 23 7.92 13.61 14.85
N VAL A 24 7.01 14.48 14.41
CA VAL A 24 7.32 15.74 13.72
C VAL A 24 6.44 16.85 14.31
N SER A 25 6.99 17.63 15.26
CA SER A 25 6.35 18.87 15.70
C SER A 25 6.39 19.86 14.53
N LEU A 26 5.21 20.32 14.11
CA LEU A 26 5.02 21.34 13.08
C LEU A 26 4.74 22.73 13.70
N ASP A 27 4.92 22.87 15.01
CA ASP A 27 4.54 24.08 15.78
C ASP A 27 5.35 25.33 15.37
N ASP A 28 6.51 25.14 14.74
CA ASP A 28 7.43 26.21 14.32
C ASP A 28 7.43 26.47 12.80
N LYS A 29 6.57 25.80 12.02
CA LYS A 29 6.56 25.87 10.54
C LYS A 29 5.46 26.78 10.00
N ASP A 30 5.74 27.41 8.85
CA ASP A 30 4.74 28.14 8.06
C ASP A 30 3.52 27.23 7.80
N ARG A 31 2.32 27.74 8.07
CA ARG A 31 1.06 27.02 7.90
C ARG A 31 0.90 26.46 6.48
N MET A 32 1.44 27.15 5.46
CA MET A 32 1.44 26.64 4.09
C MET A 32 2.37 25.43 3.92
N LEU A 33 3.58 25.48 4.48
CA LEU A 33 4.53 24.36 4.43
C LEU A 33 4.00 23.14 5.20
N ALA A 34 3.42 23.37 6.39
CA ALA A 34 2.79 22.32 7.18
C ALA A 34 1.63 21.65 6.40
N GLY A 35 0.81 22.44 5.69
CA GLY A 35 -0.24 21.91 4.81
C GLY A 35 0.30 21.04 3.68
N VAL A 36 1.34 21.49 2.98
CA VAL A 36 1.96 20.71 1.89
C VAL A 36 2.57 19.41 2.41
N LEU A 37 3.31 19.44 3.51
CA LEU A 37 3.91 18.24 4.11
C LEU A 37 2.84 17.25 4.58
N LEU A 38 1.75 17.76 5.14
CA LEU A 38 0.60 16.95 5.54
C LEU A 38 -0.05 16.27 4.32
N ASP A 39 -0.29 17.01 3.24
CA ASP A 39 -0.88 16.47 2.01
C ASP A 39 0.02 15.41 1.35
N LEU A 40 1.34 15.64 1.35
CA LEU A 40 2.33 14.65 0.89
C LEU A 40 2.30 13.38 1.75
N SER A 41 2.22 13.53 3.07
CA SER A 41 2.12 12.41 4.01
C SER A 41 0.83 11.63 3.79
N MET A 42 -0.33 12.32 3.72
CA MET A 42 -1.62 11.69 3.44
C MET A 42 -1.60 10.94 2.10
N THR A 43 -0.99 11.52 1.06
CA THR A 43 -0.85 10.87 -0.24
C THR A 43 0.02 9.62 -0.18
N ALA A 44 1.14 9.68 0.55
CA ALA A 44 2.02 8.53 0.76
C ALA A 44 1.31 7.43 1.55
N SER A 45 0.62 7.78 2.64
CA SER A 45 -0.16 6.86 3.47
C SER A 45 -1.29 6.21 2.67
N LEU A 46 -2.00 6.95 1.82
CA LEU A 46 -3.03 6.40 0.94
C LEU A 46 -2.44 5.42 -0.09
N SER A 47 -1.33 5.79 -0.74
CA SER A 47 -0.63 4.92 -1.69
C SER A 47 -0.19 3.60 -1.04
N SER A 48 0.37 3.71 0.17
CA SER A 48 0.77 2.57 0.99
C SER A 48 -0.43 1.71 1.42
N SER A 49 -1.54 2.34 1.79
CA SER A 49 -2.81 1.69 2.16
C SER A 49 -3.38 0.85 1.02
N LEU A 50 -3.38 1.39 -0.20
CA LEU A 50 -3.80 0.66 -1.40
C LEU A 50 -2.88 -0.54 -1.68
N ASN A 51 -1.57 -0.39 -1.45
CA ASN A 51 -0.60 -1.47 -1.65
C ASN A 51 -0.79 -2.63 -0.66
N VAL A 52 -0.88 -2.34 0.64
CA VAL A 52 -1.15 -3.36 1.67
C VAL A 52 -2.54 -3.97 1.47
N GLY A 53 -3.54 -3.16 1.14
CA GLY A 53 -4.90 -3.60 0.83
C GLY A 53 -4.93 -4.61 -0.31
N GLN A 54 -4.20 -4.37 -1.40
CA GLN A 54 -4.18 -5.27 -2.55
C GLN A 54 -3.56 -6.63 -2.19
N LYS A 55 -2.49 -6.63 -1.39
CA LYS A 55 -1.85 -7.88 -0.93
C LYS A 55 -2.75 -8.67 -0.01
N VAL A 56 -3.42 -8.00 0.92
CA VAL A 56 -4.40 -8.62 1.82
C VAL A 56 -5.57 -9.20 1.00
N LEU A 57 -6.13 -8.43 0.08
CA LEU A 57 -7.23 -8.85 -0.80
C LEU A 57 -6.87 -10.09 -1.62
N SER A 58 -5.70 -10.11 -2.26
CA SER A 58 -5.22 -11.25 -3.05
C SER A 58 -5.03 -12.53 -2.22
N ASN A 59 -4.66 -12.41 -0.94
CA ASN A 59 -4.55 -13.56 -0.04
C ASN A 59 -5.92 -14.02 0.50
N ILE A 60 -6.83 -13.09 0.80
CA ILE A 60 -8.20 -13.40 1.24
C ILE A 60 -8.99 -14.09 0.13
N GLY A 61 -8.82 -13.68 -1.13
CA GLY A 61 -9.52 -14.27 -2.28
C GLY A 61 -9.19 -15.73 -2.54
N ARG A 62 -8.17 -16.30 -1.88
CA ARG A 62 -7.86 -17.75 -1.90
C ARG A 62 -8.67 -18.55 -0.87
N VAL A 63 -9.28 -17.87 0.10
CA VAL A 63 -9.99 -18.47 1.24
C VAL A 63 -11.50 -18.24 1.13
N THR A 64 -11.92 -17.10 0.61
CA THR A 64 -13.34 -16.76 0.44
C THR A 64 -13.59 -16.07 -0.89
N SER A 65 -14.85 -16.03 -1.31
CA SER A 65 -15.28 -15.30 -2.50
C SER A 65 -15.13 -13.80 -2.26
N LEU A 66 -14.54 -13.09 -3.21
CA LEU A 66 -14.41 -11.65 -3.14
C LEU A 66 -15.63 -10.97 -3.74
N HIS A 67 -16.17 -9.96 -3.05
CA HIS A 67 -17.21 -9.09 -3.62
C HIS A 67 -16.68 -8.23 -4.76
N LYS A 68 -15.41 -7.79 -4.66
CA LYS A 68 -14.68 -7.04 -5.68
C LYS A 68 -13.27 -7.60 -5.84
N SER A 69 -12.78 -7.64 -7.08
CA SER A 69 -11.43 -8.11 -7.40
C SER A 69 -10.33 -7.06 -7.17
N ARG A 70 -10.72 -5.82 -6.81
CA ARG A 70 -9.84 -4.68 -6.57
C ARG A 70 -10.16 -4.04 -5.23
N VAL A 71 -9.18 -3.32 -4.68
CA VAL A 71 -9.36 -2.51 -3.47
C VAL A 71 -10.23 -1.31 -3.80
N GLU A 72 -11.26 -1.09 -2.99
CA GLU A 72 -12.15 0.06 -3.12
C GLU A 72 -11.70 1.19 -2.19
N GLN A 73 -12.05 2.43 -2.54
CA GLN A 73 -11.79 3.62 -1.74
C GLN A 73 -13.11 4.28 -1.33
N ALA A 74 -13.19 4.68 -0.07
CA ALA A 74 -14.35 5.37 0.48
C ALA A 74 -13.91 6.34 1.58
N GLY A 75 -14.74 7.34 1.88
CA GLY A 75 -14.45 8.41 2.84
C GLY A 75 -14.56 8.00 4.32
N PHE A 76 -14.20 6.77 4.70
CA PHE A 76 -14.28 6.30 6.08
C PHE A 76 -13.30 7.07 6.97
N MET A 77 -13.82 7.69 8.03
CA MET A 77 -13.02 8.48 8.98
C MET A 77 -11.90 7.66 9.63
N VAL A 78 -12.16 6.39 9.93
CA VAL A 78 -11.19 5.48 10.58
C VAL A 78 -9.95 5.18 9.73
N LEU A 79 -9.96 5.56 8.44
CA LEU A 79 -8.88 5.32 7.49
C LEU A 79 -8.07 6.58 7.16
N LYS A 80 -8.35 7.72 7.82
CA LYS A 80 -7.80 9.04 7.44
C LYS A 80 -6.53 9.46 8.20
N SER A 81 -5.78 8.52 8.79
CA SER A 81 -4.49 8.88 9.40
C SER A 81 -3.50 9.39 8.33
N PRO A 82 -2.84 10.54 8.56
CA PRO A 82 -1.92 11.12 7.59
C PRO A 82 -0.59 10.38 7.47
N ASP A 83 -0.17 9.64 8.49
CA ASP A 83 1.14 9.01 8.59
C ASP A 83 1.07 7.49 8.80
N ILE A 84 -0.14 6.94 9.00
CA ILE A 84 -0.37 5.50 9.18
C ILE A 84 -1.20 4.94 8.02
N PRO A 85 -0.63 4.02 7.22
CA PRO A 85 -1.39 3.28 6.22
C PRO A 85 -2.52 2.48 6.89
N SER A 86 -3.76 2.69 6.43
CA SER A 86 -4.96 2.17 7.08
C SER A 86 -5.86 1.47 6.05
N ILE A 87 -6.35 0.28 6.40
CA ILE A 87 -7.29 -0.49 5.55
C ILE A 87 -8.47 -0.99 6.38
N LEU A 88 -9.65 -1.05 5.75
CA LEU A 88 -10.82 -1.74 6.28
C LEU A 88 -10.95 -3.07 5.53
N VAL A 89 -11.01 -4.16 6.28
CA VAL A 89 -11.14 -5.51 5.72
C VAL A 89 -12.54 -6.02 5.97
N GLU A 90 -13.31 -6.16 4.90
CA GLU A 90 -14.59 -6.86 4.92
C GLU A 90 -14.34 -8.37 4.86
N THR A 91 -14.79 -9.09 5.89
CA THR A 91 -14.57 -10.54 6.02
C THR A 91 -15.71 -11.39 5.45
N GLY A 92 -16.87 -10.77 5.23
CA GLY A 92 -18.08 -11.36 4.67
C GLY A 92 -19.32 -10.59 5.12
N PHE A 93 -20.47 -10.91 4.51
CA PHE A 93 -21.76 -10.32 4.78
C PHE A 93 -22.56 -11.18 5.76
N ILE A 94 -22.76 -10.70 6.98
CA ILE A 94 -23.61 -11.40 7.98
C ILE A 94 -25.08 -11.50 7.54
N SER A 95 -25.52 -10.65 6.62
CA SER A 95 -26.86 -10.71 6.02
C SER A 95 -27.04 -11.91 5.08
N ASN A 96 -25.95 -12.53 4.61
CA ASN A 96 -25.99 -13.75 3.82
C ASN A 96 -25.83 -14.97 4.73
N ALA A 97 -26.84 -15.84 4.80
CA ALA A 97 -26.84 -17.00 5.70
C ALA A 97 -25.63 -17.94 5.52
N ASN A 98 -25.17 -18.14 4.28
CA ASN A 98 -24.01 -19.00 4.01
C ASN A 98 -22.70 -18.36 4.51
N GLU A 99 -22.55 -17.05 4.36
CA GLU A 99 -21.38 -16.32 4.87
C GLU A 99 -21.44 -16.15 6.39
N ALA A 100 -22.60 -15.88 6.96
CA ALA A 100 -22.80 -15.82 8.41
C ALA A 100 -22.37 -17.13 9.09
N ASN A 101 -22.77 -18.29 8.54
CA ASN A 101 -22.35 -19.60 9.04
C ASN A 101 -20.82 -19.79 8.97
N LYS A 102 -20.17 -19.31 7.89
CA LYS A 102 -18.70 -19.34 7.77
C LYS A 102 -18.05 -18.40 8.78
N LEU A 103 -18.56 -17.18 8.93
CA LEU A 103 -18.05 -16.18 9.87
C LEU A 103 -18.17 -16.64 11.32
N GLY A 104 -19.16 -17.47 11.65
CA GLY A 104 -19.29 -18.11 12.96
C GLY A 104 -18.31 -19.26 13.23
N SER A 105 -17.62 -19.77 12.19
CA SER A 105 -16.71 -20.90 12.31
C SER A 105 -15.29 -20.47 12.68
N ALA A 106 -14.74 -21.05 13.75
CA ALA A 106 -13.36 -20.81 14.18
C ALA A 106 -12.33 -21.18 13.09
N SER A 107 -12.57 -22.24 12.30
CA SER A 107 -11.65 -22.64 11.24
C SER A 107 -11.58 -21.61 10.11
N HIS A 108 -12.72 -21.00 9.77
CA HIS A 108 -12.79 -19.96 8.75
C HIS A 108 -12.18 -18.64 9.25
N GLN A 109 -12.48 -18.24 10.48
CA GLN A 109 -11.86 -17.09 11.13
C GLN A 109 -10.32 -17.21 11.15
N GLN A 110 -9.81 -18.40 11.51
CA GLN A 110 -8.37 -18.66 11.50
C GLN A 110 -7.77 -18.60 10.09
N ALA A 111 -8.48 -19.10 9.08
CA ALA A 111 -8.05 -19.02 7.68
C ALA A 111 -7.98 -17.56 7.20
N LEU A 112 -9.00 -16.74 7.50
CA LEU A 112 -9.00 -15.30 7.20
C LEU A 112 -7.85 -14.58 7.92
N ALA A 113 -7.65 -14.82 9.22
CA ALA A 113 -6.57 -14.22 9.99
C ALA A 113 -5.18 -14.57 9.41
N ARG A 114 -4.96 -15.82 8.99
CA ARG A 114 -3.73 -16.26 8.31
C ARG A 114 -3.54 -15.57 6.96
N SER A 115 -4.60 -15.42 6.17
CA SER A 115 -4.55 -14.70 4.89
C SER A 115 -4.23 -13.22 5.05
N ILE A 116 -4.87 -12.54 6.01
CA ILE A 116 -4.57 -11.14 6.34
C ILE A 116 -3.11 -11.00 6.77
N THR A 117 -2.67 -11.85 7.71
CA THR A 117 -1.28 -11.85 8.20
C THR A 117 -0.29 -12.09 7.06
N SER A 118 -0.59 -12.99 6.14
CA SER A 118 0.26 -13.27 4.98
C SER A 118 0.36 -12.07 4.04
N GLY A 119 -0.77 -11.39 3.78
CA GLY A 119 -0.79 -10.14 3.00
C GLY A 119 0.04 -9.02 3.65
N VAL A 120 -0.09 -8.83 4.97
CA VAL A 120 0.69 -7.84 5.73
C VAL A 120 2.18 -8.19 5.75
N LYS A 121 2.54 -9.46 5.94
CA LYS A 121 3.94 -9.92 5.82
C LYS A 121 4.49 -9.65 4.42
N GLN A 122 3.73 -9.98 3.38
CA GLN A 122 4.12 -9.70 2.00
C GLN A 122 4.29 -8.19 1.74
N PHE A 123 3.51 -7.34 2.41
CA PHE A 123 3.65 -5.89 2.34
C PHE A 123 4.99 -5.45 2.90
N PHE A 124 5.31 -5.82 4.15
CA PHE A 124 6.57 -5.45 4.78
C PHE A 124 7.80 -6.10 4.13
N GLN A 125 7.66 -7.27 3.52
CA GLN A 125 8.77 -7.87 2.77
C GLN A 125 9.13 -7.04 1.52
N GLN A 126 8.13 -6.46 0.86
CA GLN A 126 8.36 -5.61 -0.33
C GLN A 126 8.63 -4.15 0.04
N ASN A 127 8.10 -3.65 1.15
CA ASN A 127 8.26 -2.28 1.63
C ASN A 127 8.78 -2.28 3.08
N PRO A 128 9.97 -2.85 3.37
CA PRO A 128 10.44 -2.90 4.75
C PRO A 128 10.80 -1.48 5.21
N PRO A 129 10.30 -1.02 6.36
CA PRO A 129 10.61 0.30 6.88
C PRO A 129 12.09 0.39 7.21
N GLN A 130 12.71 1.53 6.93
CA GLN A 130 14.12 1.74 7.21
C GLN A 130 14.43 1.55 8.70
N GLY A 131 15.64 1.09 9.00
CA GLY A 131 16.07 0.82 10.38
C GLY A 131 15.45 -0.42 11.03
N THR A 132 14.55 -1.14 10.35
CA THR A 132 13.98 -2.39 10.87
C THR A 132 14.84 -3.61 10.54
N TYR A 133 14.68 -4.68 11.34
CA TYR A 133 15.33 -5.97 11.06
C TYR A 133 14.97 -6.54 9.68
N ILE A 134 13.74 -6.32 9.20
CA ILE A 134 13.31 -6.81 7.87
C ILE A 134 14.03 -6.03 6.76
N ALA A 135 14.26 -4.73 6.93
CA ALA A 135 15.06 -3.94 6.00
C ALA A 135 16.51 -4.46 5.97
N TRP A 136 17.11 -4.68 7.14
CA TRP A 136 18.44 -5.28 7.23
C TRP A 136 18.52 -6.65 6.52
N LEU A 137 17.53 -7.52 6.70
CA LEU A 137 17.48 -8.82 6.01
C LEU A 137 17.43 -8.66 4.49
N ARG A 138 16.63 -7.72 3.97
CA ARG A 138 16.59 -7.42 2.53
C ARG A 138 17.95 -6.91 2.05
N ASP A 139 18.53 -5.94 2.75
CA ASP A 139 19.75 -5.25 2.33
C ASP A 139 20.96 -6.20 2.34
N ASN A 140 20.90 -7.26 3.14
CA ASN A 140 21.90 -8.33 3.19
C ASN A 140 21.55 -9.56 2.32
N GLY A 141 20.55 -9.47 1.44
CA GLY A 141 20.14 -10.56 0.54
C GLY A 141 19.52 -11.78 1.23
N LYS A 142 19.21 -11.69 2.53
CA LYS A 142 18.64 -12.78 3.34
C LYS A 142 17.12 -12.87 3.27
N LEU A 143 16.47 -11.90 2.62
CA LEU A 143 15.04 -11.91 2.38
C LEU A 143 14.77 -12.21 0.90
N ALA A 144 14.13 -13.36 0.62
CA ALA A 144 13.64 -13.67 -0.72
C ALA A 144 12.57 -12.65 -1.12
N GLN A 145 12.97 -11.63 -1.87
CA GLN A 145 12.07 -10.64 -2.44
C GLN A 145 11.27 -11.34 -3.54
N GLY A 146 10.03 -11.71 -3.24
CA GLY A 146 9.09 -12.19 -4.26
C GLY A 146 8.95 -11.15 -5.39
N PRO A 147 8.55 -11.56 -6.60
CA PRO A 147 8.40 -10.64 -7.73
C PRO A 147 7.45 -9.50 -7.34
N ARG A 148 7.93 -8.26 -7.42
CA ARG A 148 7.11 -7.07 -7.30
C ARG A 148 6.48 -6.86 -8.67
N ASN A 149 5.19 -7.11 -8.86
CA ASN A 149 4.56 -6.79 -10.15
C ASN A 149 4.07 -5.33 -10.14
N HIS A 150 4.22 -4.64 -11.25
CA HIS A 150 3.75 -3.26 -11.48
C HIS A 150 2.89 -3.21 -12.73
N VAL A 151 1.66 -2.70 -12.61
CA VAL A 151 0.79 -2.44 -13.76
C VAL A 151 1.08 -1.05 -14.29
N VAL A 152 1.57 -0.96 -15.52
CA VAL A 152 1.89 0.30 -16.19
C VAL A 152 0.66 1.20 -16.30
N ARG A 153 0.79 2.46 -15.85
CA ARG A 153 -0.23 3.49 -15.92
C ARG A 153 0.04 4.48 -17.05
N SER A 154 -0.98 5.27 -17.40
CA SER A 154 -0.84 6.32 -18.42
C SER A 154 0.29 7.29 -18.05
N GLY A 155 1.17 7.56 -19.01
CA GLY A 155 2.30 8.47 -18.84
C GLY A 155 3.54 7.88 -18.17
N GLU A 156 3.54 6.60 -17.77
CA GLU A 156 4.73 5.95 -17.23
C GLU A 156 5.65 5.46 -18.35
N THR A 157 6.95 5.68 -18.18
CA THR A 157 8.01 5.16 -19.07
C THR A 157 8.87 4.17 -18.33
N LEU A 158 9.59 3.30 -19.07
CA LEU A 158 10.52 2.34 -18.48
C LEU A 158 11.59 3.04 -17.63
N ALA A 159 12.09 4.20 -18.08
CA ALA A 159 13.06 5.01 -17.35
C ALA A 159 12.49 5.55 -16.02
N MET A 160 11.26 6.06 -16.03
CA MET A 160 10.59 6.54 -14.81
C MET A 160 10.34 5.42 -13.81
N LEU A 161 9.94 4.23 -14.29
CA LEU A 161 9.74 3.07 -13.42
C LEU A 161 11.06 2.55 -12.88
N ALA A 162 12.10 2.49 -13.70
CA ALA A 162 13.44 2.10 -13.27
C ALA A 162 13.97 3.04 -12.17
N ALA A 163 13.82 4.36 -12.34
CA ALA A 163 14.17 5.35 -11.32
C ALA A 163 13.31 5.23 -10.05
N ARG A 164 11.99 5.01 -10.20
CA ARG A 164 11.06 4.81 -9.07
C ARG A 164 11.45 3.61 -8.22
N TYR A 165 11.93 2.55 -8.85
CA TYR A 165 12.31 1.30 -8.19
C TYR A 165 13.81 1.20 -7.88
N ASP A 166 14.56 2.29 -8.05
CA ASP A 166 16.01 2.36 -7.84
C ASP A 166 16.79 1.23 -8.53
N MET A 167 16.54 1.08 -9.84
CA MET A 167 17.11 0.00 -10.64
C MET A 167 17.55 0.46 -12.01
N ASN A 168 18.52 -0.25 -12.57
CA ASN A 168 18.99 0.00 -13.92
C ASN A 168 17.89 -0.36 -14.94
N ILE A 169 17.65 0.52 -15.90
CA ILE A 169 16.72 0.30 -17.02
C ILE A 169 17.00 -1.04 -17.72
N ALA A 170 18.28 -1.41 -17.90
CA ALA A 170 18.67 -2.67 -18.52
C ALA A 170 18.22 -3.90 -17.71
N THR A 171 18.31 -3.83 -16.39
CA THR A 171 17.85 -4.90 -15.48
C THR A 171 16.33 -5.03 -15.54
N LEU A 172 15.61 -3.90 -15.50
CA LEU A 172 14.15 -3.92 -15.60
C LEU A 172 13.67 -4.42 -16.96
N ARG A 173 14.38 -4.05 -18.05
CA ARG A 173 14.09 -4.49 -19.42
C ARG A 173 14.27 -6.00 -19.59
N SER A 174 15.42 -6.52 -19.16
CA SER A 174 15.77 -7.94 -19.29
C SER A 174 14.87 -8.82 -18.43
N ALA A 175 14.55 -8.41 -17.20
CA ALA A 175 13.62 -9.13 -16.32
C ALA A 175 12.20 -9.29 -16.89
N ASN A 176 11.82 -8.43 -17.84
CA ASN A 176 10.51 -8.40 -18.48
C ASN A 176 10.53 -8.84 -19.95
N ASN A 177 11.67 -9.33 -20.46
CA ASN A 177 11.85 -9.73 -21.86
C ASN A 177 11.41 -8.64 -22.87
N LEU A 178 11.58 -7.37 -22.50
CA LEU A 178 11.17 -6.25 -23.34
C LEU A 178 12.19 -6.05 -24.47
N LYS A 179 11.69 -5.89 -25.70
CA LYS A 179 12.52 -5.62 -26.89
C LYS A 179 12.81 -4.13 -27.09
N SER A 180 12.02 -3.26 -26.46
CA SER A 180 12.13 -1.81 -26.49
C SER A 180 11.75 -1.22 -25.14
N ASP A 181 11.95 0.09 -24.98
CA ASP A 181 11.59 0.82 -23.76
C ASP A 181 10.12 1.30 -23.77
N GLU A 182 9.36 0.92 -24.81
CA GLU A 182 7.93 1.23 -24.94
C GLU A 182 7.10 0.32 -24.03
N LEU A 183 6.22 0.94 -23.23
CA LEU A 183 5.33 0.25 -22.32
C LEU A 183 3.87 0.48 -22.71
N LYS A 184 3.05 -0.57 -22.64
CA LYS A 184 1.61 -0.47 -22.87
C LYS A 184 0.90 -0.20 -21.55
N ILE A 185 -0.07 0.71 -21.57
CA ILE A 185 -0.95 0.93 -20.41
C ILE A 185 -1.65 -0.39 -20.08
N GLY A 186 -1.64 -0.77 -18.80
CA GLY A 186 -2.19 -2.03 -18.31
C GLY A 186 -1.22 -3.23 -18.40
N GLN A 187 -0.01 -3.04 -18.92
CA GLN A 187 1.01 -4.09 -18.96
C GLN A 187 1.53 -4.40 -17.55
N ASP A 188 1.55 -5.68 -17.19
CA ASP A 188 2.22 -6.14 -15.97
C ASP A 188 3.72 -6.26 -16.19
N LEU A 189 4.50 -5.51 -15.40
CA LEU A 189 5.95 -5.59 -15.32
C LEU A 189 6.35 -6.29 -14.03
N ARG A 190 7.13 -7.36 -14.16
CA ARG A 190 7.89 -7.95 -13.06
C ARG A 190 9.07 -7.04 -12.73
N ILE A 191 8.99 -6.38 -11.59
CA ILE A 191 10.08 -5.64 -10.97
C ILE A 191 10.91 -6.65 -10.16
N PRO A 192 12.12 -7.02 -10.64
CA PRO A 192 13.01 -7.90 -9.89
C PRO A 192 13.44 -7.21 -8.59
N SER A 193 13.85 -7.98 -7.58
CA SER A 193 14.64 -7.38 -6.51
C SER A 193 15.94 -6.86 -7.09
N SER A 194 16.51 -5.82 -6.47
CA SER A 194 17.90 -5.47 -6.69
C SER A 194 18.76 -6.66 -6.25
N GLU A 195 18.94 -7.63 -7.13
CA GLU A 195 20.10 -8.50 -7.06
C GLU A 195 21.30 -7.56 -7.10
N VAL A 196 22.05 -7.60 -6.00
CA VAL A 196 23.42 -7.12 -5.92
C VAL A 196 24.09 -7.55 -7.23
N ALA A 197 24.48 -6.56 -8.04
CA ALA A 197 25.40 -6.81 -9.13
C ALA A 197 26.67 -7.36 -8.48
N THR A 198 26.79 -8.69 -8.42
CA THR A 198 28.09 -9.32 -8.28
C THR A 198 28.82 -9.07 -9.59
N GLN A 199 29.66 -8.05 -9.59
CA GLN A 199 30.92 -7.94 -10.33
C GLN A 199 31.72 -6.76 -9.79
#